data_AF-A0A535VP27-F1
#
_entry.id   AF-A0A535VP27-F1
#
_cell.length_a   1.000
_cell.length_b   1.000
_cell.length_c   1.000
_cell.angle_alpha   90.00
_cell.angle_beta   90.00
_cell.angle_gamma   90.00
#
_symmetry.space_group_name_H-M   'P 1'
#
loop_
_entity.id
_entity.type
_entity.pdbx_description
1 polymer ?
#
loop_
_entity_poly.entity_id
_entity_poly.type
_entity_poly.pdbx_seq_one_letter_code
_entity_poly.pdbx_strand_id
1 'polypeptide(L)'
;MSEQSGVSEQPGQIVEQRSRATRILHIYLWITMSLLFIQGSGSLLLRLRPDIEAVTPWILATLMNGNTPHAILHIAWGAVGLAILFTQHSNRVRLGLGLTFGVFYTLLGFLGIVTHNPFGLRLAWEENAFHLIVGPLMLLLVWLAWRSKDSSLAAAGKPRVS
;
A
#
# COMPACT_ATOMS: atom_id res chain seq x y z
N MET A 1 -19.72 -37.22 -29.93
CA MET A 1 -20.03 -37.17 -28.49
C MET A 1 -18.77 -36.75 -27.78
N SER A 2 -18.67 -35.48 -27.41
CA SER A 2 -17.52 -34.94 -26.68
C SER A 2 -18.01 -34.61 -25.27
N GLU A 3 -17.58 -35.41 -24.30
CA GLU A 3 -17.85 -35.17 -22.88
C GLU A 3 -17.21 -33.84 -22.47
N GLN A 4 -18.07 -32.88 -22.11
CA GLN A 4 -17.64 -31.69 -21.38
C GLN A 4 -17.32 -32.13 -19.96
N SER A 5 -16.03 -32.32 -19.67
CA SER A 5 -15.50 -32.49 -18.32
C SER A 5 -15.66 -31.18 -17.55
N GLY A 6 -16.83 -30.99 -16.96
CA GLY A 6 -17.12 -29.90 -16.05
C GLY A 6 -16.28 -30.04 -14.78
N VAL A 7 -15.15 -29.33 -14.74
CA VAL A 7 -14.38 -29.14 -13.50
C VAL A 7 -15.27 -28.32 -12.56
N SER A 8 -15.88 -29.01 -11.62
CA SER A 8 -16.67 -28.43 -10.55
C SER A 8 -15.71 -27.78 -9.56
N GLU A 9 -15.44 -26.48 -9.73
CA GLU A 9 -14.73 -25.69 -8.72
C GLU A 9 -15.49 -25.82 -7.38
N GLN A 10 -14.82 -26.39 -6.38
CA GLN A 10 -15.45 -26.65 -5.10
C GLN A 10 -15.73 -25.33 -4.35
N PRO A 11 -16.95 -25.11 -3.82
CA PRO A 11 -17.36 -23.88 -3.15
C PRO A 11 -16.42 -23.40 -2.02
N GLY A 12 -15.68 -24.32 -1.38
CA GLY A 12 -14.73 -24.00 -0.31
C GLY A 12 -13.50 -23.19 -0.75
N GLN A 13 -12.99 -23.43 -1.97
CA GLN A 13 -11.78 -22.77 -2.47
C GLN A 13 -12.02 -21.26 -2.71
N ILE A 14 -13.21 -20.89 -3.17
CA ILE A 14 -13.59 -19.50 -3.46
C ILE A 14 -13.65 -18.65 -2.18
N VAL A 15 -14.19 -19.22 -1.09
CA VAL A 15 -14.30 -18.54 0.21
C VAL A 15 -12.92 -18.31 0.83
N GLU A 16 -12.05 -19.31 0.77
CA GLU A 16 -10.70 -19.23 1.32
C GLU A 16 -9.83 -18.20 0.59
N GLN A 17 -9.86 -18.21 -0.75
CA GLN A 17 -9.10 -17.27 -1.57
C GLN A 17 -9.49 -15.80 -1.31
N ARG A 18 -10.79 -15.53 -1.09
CA ARG A 18 -11.31 -14.20 -0.73
C ARG A 18 -10.77 -13.70 0.61
N SER A 19 -10.76 -14.57 1.61
CA SER A 19 -10.23 -14.24 2.94
C SER A 19 -8.73 -13.90 2.87
N ARG A 20 -8.00 -14.59 1.99
CA ARG A 20 -6.56 -14.42 1.80
C ARG A 20 -6.21 -13.07 1.15
N ALA A 21 -6.85 -12.71 0.04
CA ALA A 21 -6.56 -11.45 -0.66
C ALA A 21 -6.81 -10.23 0.24
N THR A 22 -7.95 -10.22 0.95
CA THR A 22 -8.29 -9.15 1.90
C THR A 22 -7.30 -9.10 3.06
N ARG A 23 -6.90 -10.26 3.60
CA ARG A 23 -5.91 -10.34 4.67
C ARG A 23 -4.53 -9.83 4.23
N ILE A 24 -4.08 -10.18 3.03
CA ILE A 24 -2.81 -9.70 2.48
C ILE A 24 -2.84 -8.18 2.33
N LEU A 25 -3.90 -7.60 1.76
CA LEU A 25 -4.06 -6.15 1.67
C LEU A 25 -3.98 -5.48 3.05
N HIS A 26 -4.66 -6.05 4.06
CA HIS A 26 -4.62 -5.49 5.42
C HIS A 26 -3.23 -5.51 6.03
N ILE A 27 -2.51 -6.64 5.90
CA ILE A 27 -1.12 -6.75 6.37
C ILE A 27 -0.25 -5.72 5.66
N TYR A 28 -0.40 -5.62 4.34
CA TYR A 28 0.37 -4.69 3.53
C TYR A 28 0.10 -3.23 3.90
N LEU A 29 -1.15 -2.84 4.16
CA LEU A 29 -1.51 -1.51 4.66
C LEU A 29 -0.84 -1.22 6.00
N TRP A 30 -0.93 -2.13 6.96
CA TRP A 30 -0.29 -1.95 8.28
C TRP A 30 1.21 -1.75 8.16
N ILE A 31 1.88 -2.62 7.41
CA ILE A 31 3.32 -2.53 7.17
C ILE A 31 3.66 -1.19 6.50
N THR A 32 2.98 -0.85 5.42
CA THR A 32 3.28 0.36 4.64
C THR A 32 3.09 1.63 5.47
N MET A 33 1.94 1.79 6.15
CA MET A 33 1.67 2.99 6.94
C MET A 33 2.63 3.11 8.14
N SER A 34 3.01 1.99 8.76
CA SER A 34 4.00 1.97 9.84
C SER A 34 5.38 2.37 9.35
N LEU A 35 5.83 1.80 8.23
CA LEU A 35 7.14 2.11 7.66
C LEU A 35 7.23 3.57 7.22
N LEU A 36 6.19 4.14 6.61
CA LEU A 36 6.17 5.56 6.26
C LEU A 36 6.30 6.45 7.50
N PHE A 37 5.50 6.16 8.54
CA PHE A 37 5.56 6.94 9.77
C PHE A 37 6.94 6.88 10.42
N ILE A 38 7.51 5.68 10.54
CA ILE A 38 8.85 5.45 11.11
C ILE A 38 9.91 6.13 10.24
N GLN A 39 9.85 5.96 8.92
CA GLN A 39 10.84 6.49 8.00
C GLN A 39 10.83 8.02 7.99
N GLY A 40 9.65 8.64 7.92
CA GLY A 40 9.52 10.10 7.95
C GLY A 40 9.98 10.67 9.30
N SER A 41 9.60 10.03 10.41
CA SER A 41 10.02 10.46 11.75
C SER A 41 11.53 10.32 11.95
N GLY A 42 12.11 9.21 11.49
CA GLY A 42 13.56 8.98 11.53
C GLY A 42 14.32 9.98 10.68
N SER A 43 13.86 10.24 9.45
CA SER A 43 14.45 11.25 8.56
C SER A 43 14.46 12.65 9.19
N LEU A 44 13.35 13.04 9.83
CA LEU A 44 13.25 14.32 10.51
C LEU A 44 14.17 14.37 11.74
N LEU A 45 14.24 13.28 12.52
CA LEU A 45 15.11 13.18 13.69
C LEU A 45 16.58 13.34 13.31
N LEU A 46 17.06 12.60 12.30
CA LEU A 46 18.46 12.70 11.85
C LEU A 46 18.81 14.12 11.40
N ARG A 47 17.91 14.79 10.68
CA ARG A 47 18.10 16.19 10.27
C ARG A 47 18.17 17.17 11.43
N LEU A 48 17.37 16.96 12.47
CA LEU A 48 17.35 17.83 13.65
C LEU A 48 18.50 17.53 14.61
N ARG A 49 19.11 16.34 14.50
CA ARG A 49 20.13 15.83 15.41
C ARG A 49 21.31 15.23 14.64
N PRO A 50 22.21 16.08 14.09
CA PRO A 50 23.41 15.63 13.38
C PRO A 50 24.32 14.73 14.24
N ASP A 51 24.27 14.88 15.56
CA ASP A 51 24.96 14.03 16.51
C ASP A 51 24.45 12.58 16.48
N ILE A 52 23.15 12.38 16.28
CA ILE A 52 22.54 11.06 16.10
C ILE A 52 22.86 10.52 14.70
N GLU A 53 22.83 11.36 13.68
CA GLU A 53 23.19 10.99 12.31
C GLU A 53 24.63 10.45 12.24
N ALA A 54 25.58 11.10 12.91
CA ALA A 54 26.99 10.72 12.92
C ALA A 54 27.26 9.30 13.48
N VAL A 55 26.38 8.80 14.36
CA VAL A 55 26.50 7.46 14.96
C VAL A 55 25.52 6.46 14.35
N THR A 56 24.64 6.90 13.44
CA THR A 56 23.67 6.03 12.80
C THR A 56 24.36 5.14 11.76
N PRO A 57 24.15 3.81 11.78
CA PRO A 57 24.69 2.93 10.76
C PRO A 57 24.33 3.42 9.36
N TRP A 58 25.30 3.44 8.45
CA TRP A 58 25.13 4.05 7.12
C TRP A 58 23.90 3.53 6.36
N ILE A 59 23.58 2.23 6.49
CA ILE A 59 22.38 1.62 5.88
C ILE A 59 21.11 2.29 6.38
N LEU A 60 21.01 2.49 7.71
CA LEU A 60 19.86 3.12 8.33
C LEU A 60 19.79 4.60 7.97
N ALA A 61 20.93 5.30 7.95
CA ALA A 61 20.99 6.69 7.51
C ALA A 61 20.49 6.85 6.07
N THR A 62 20.90 5.95 5.16
CA THR A 62 20.43 5.94 3.76
C THR A 62 18.92 5.70 3.67
N LEU A 63 18.37 4.76 4.44
CA LEU A 63 16.92 4.52 4.47
C LEU A 63 16.13 5.72 5.05
N MET A 64 16.75 6.49 5.93
CA MET A 64 16.19 7.69 6.57
C MET A 64 16.64 8.99 5.87
N ASN A 65 17.12 8.93 4.63
CA ASN A 65 17.68 10.09 3.92
C ASN A 65 16.61 10.96 3.24
N GLY A 66 15.45 11.14 3.87
CA GLY A 66 14.38 11.97 3.32
C GLY A 66 14.66 13.46 3.55
N ASN A 67 14.38 14.31 2.55
CA ASN A 67 14.40 15.75 2.79
C ASN A 67 13.22 16.23 3.66
N THR A 68 13.30 17.41 4.30
CA THR A 68 12.28 17.82 5.28
C THR A 68 10.84 17.76 4.74
N PRO A 69 10.53 18.28 3.54
CA PRO A 69 9.20 18.11 2.94
C PRO A 69 8.80 16.65 2.73
N HIS A 70 9.72 15.80 2.29
CA HIS A 70 9.47 14.37 2.06
C HIS A 70 9.22 13.61 3.37
N ALA A 71 10.01 13.91 4.40
CA ALA A 71 9.83 13.37 5.75
C ALA A 71 8.46 13.73 6.33
N ILE A 72 8.03 15.00 6.18
CA ILE A 72 6.70 15.46 6.61
C ILE A 72 5.60 14.71 5.85
N LEU A 73 5.75 14.54 4.54
CA LEU A 73 4.79 13.80 3.72
C LEU A 73 4.61 12.36 4.22
N HIS A 74 5.71 11.68 4.53
CA HIS A 74 5.69 10.31 5.07
C HIS A 74 5.07 10.22 6.47
N ILE A 75 5.40 11.17 7.35
CA ILE A 75 4.77 11.26 8.67
C ILE A 75 3.26 11.46 8.52
N ALA A 76 2.82 12.38 7.66
CA ALA A 76 1.40 12.68 7.46
C ALA A 76 0.64 11.46 6.94
N TRP A 77 1.14 10.81 5.88
CA TRP A 77 0.53 9.60 5.33
C TRP A 77 0.52 8.44 6.33
N GLY A 78 1.65 8.20 7.00
CA GLY A 78 1.77 7.15 7.99
C GLY A 78 0.82 7.38 9.17
N ALA A 79 0.77 8.59 9.72
CA ALA A 79 -0.09 8.94 10.85
C ALA A 79 -1.58 8.82 10.50
N VAL A 80 -2.02 9.42 9.38
CA VAL A 80 -3.42 9.35 8.94
C VAL A 80 -3.82 7.91 8.63
N GLY A 81 -2.96 7.17 7.91
CA GLY A 81 -3.20 5.77 7.58
C GLY A 81 -3.31 4.90 8.83
N LEU A 82 -2.38 5.01 9.78
CA LEU A 82 -2.44 4.29 11.04
C LEU A 82 -3.68 4.67 11.86
N ALA A 83 -4.02 5.95 11.97
CA ALA A 83 -5.23 6.40 12.66
C ALA A 83 -6.49 5.77 12.06
N ILE A 84 -6.59 5.72 10.73
CA ILE A 84 -7.68 5.03 10.03
C ILE A 84 -7.66 3.52 10.35
N LEU A 85 -6.50 2.86 10.31
CA LEU A 85 -6.41 1.41 10.55
C LEU A 85 -6.75 1.02 12.01
N PHE A 86 -6.41 1.87 12.98
CA PHE A 86 -6.75 1.68 14.40
C PHE A 86 -8.22 1.96 14.70
N THR A 87 -8.83 2.97 14.05
CA THR A 87 -10.19 3.42 14.38
C THR A 87 -11.27 2.83 13.47
N GLN A 88 -10.92 2.45 12.24
CA GLN A 88 -11.87 2.00 11.22
C GLN A 88 -11.62 0.54 10.83
N HIS A 89 -12.60 -0.32 11.14
CA HIS A 89 -12.56 -1.75 10.80
C HIS A 89 -13.26 -2.08 9.47
N SER A 90 -13.85 -1.08 8.80
CA SER A 90 -14.59 -1.28 7.55
C SER A 90 -13.65 -1.61 6.38
N ASN A 91 -13.91 -2.74 5.71
CA ASN A 91 -13.19 -3.12 4.48
C ASN A 91 -13.31 -2.06 3.37
N ARG A 92 -14.45 -1.33 3.29
CA ARG A 92 -14.61 -0.25 2.30
C ARG A 92 -13.64 0.89 2.56
N VAL A 93 -13.46 1.29 3.82
CA VAL A 93 -12.52 2.35 4.22
C VAL A 93 -11.09 1.91 3.92
N ARG A 94 -10.73 0.66 4.22
CA ARG A 94 -9.39 0.12 3.94
C ARG A 94 -9.08 0.01 2.45
N LEU A 95 -10.06 -0.39 1.63
CA LEU A 95 -9.94 -0.36 0.18
C LEU A 95 -9.76 1.07 -0.34
N GLY A 96 -10.54 2.03 0.19
CA GLY A 96 -10.41 3.44 -0.15
C GLY A 96 -9.04 4.02 0.22
N LEU A 97 -8.53 3.69 1.41
CA LEU A 97 -7.18 4.06 1.85
C LEU A 97 -6.12 3.50 0.90
N GLY A 98 -6.16 2.19 0.62
CA GLY A 98 -5.22 1.55 -0.29
C GLY A 98 -5.27 2.13 -1.71
N LEU A 99 -6.46 2.41 -2.23
CA LEU A 99 -6.63 3.01 -3.55
C LEU A 99 -6.05 4.42 -3.59
N THR A 100 -6.44 5.27 -2.64
CA THR A 100 -6.00 6.68 -2.58
C THR A 100 -4.49 6.75 -2.42
N PHE A 101 -3.93 5.97 -1.49
CA PHE A 101 -2.49 5.88 -1.29
C PHE A 101 -1.80 5.35 -2.55
N GLY A 102 -2.26 4.23 -3.11
CA GLY A 102 -1.64 3.61 -4.28
C GLY A 102 -1.59 4.53 -5.50
N VAL A 103 -2.67 5.27 -5.77
CA VAL A 103 -2.71 6.28 -6.85
C VAL A 103 -1.73 7.41 -6.54
N PHE A 104 -1.81 8.00 -5.35
CA PHE A 104 -0.94 9.11 -4.94
C PHE A 104 0.54 8.73 -5.06
N TYR A 105 0.92 7.58 -4.50
CA TYR A 105 2.31 7.12 -4.46
C TYR A 105 2.85 6.81 -5.86
N THR A 106 2.03 6.17 -6.71
CA THR A 106 2.40 5.89 -8.11
C THR A 106 2.61 7.18 -8.89
N LEU A 107 1.66 8.13 -8.79
CA LEU A 107 1.76 9.42 -9.46
C LEU A 107 2.96 10.23 -8.99
N LEU A 108 3.27 10.19 -7.68
CA LEU A 108 4.44 10.87 -7.14
C LEU A 108 5.74 10.31 -7.71
N GLY A 109 5.85 8.99 -7.85
CA GLY A 109 6.99 8.34 -8.50
C GLY A 109 7.15 8.74 -9.98
N PHE A 110 6.04 8.79 -10.73
CA PHE A 110 6.09 9.30 -12.11
C PHE A 110 6.45 10.79 -12.18
N LEU A 111 5.90 11.60 -11.28
CA LEU A 111 6.18 13.03 -11.25
C LEU A 111 7.65 13.33 -10.93
N GLY A 112 8.28 12.51 -10.07
CA GLY A 112 9.71 12.60 -9.77
C GLY A 112 10.63 12.18 -10.92
N ILE A 113 10.14 11.40 -11.90
CA ILE A 113 10.85 11.16 -13.16
C ILE A 113 10.78 12.40 -14.06
N VAL A 114 9.61 13.01 -14.16
CA VAL A 114 9.37 14.15 -15.06
C VAL A 114 10.00 15.44 -14.52
N THR A 115 10.04 15.60 -13.19
CA THR A 115 10.41 16.84 -12.52
C THR A 115 11.50 16.56 -11.50
N HIS A 116 12.60 17.33 -11.53
CA HIS A 116 13.72 17.12 -10.60
C HIS A 116 13.36 17.38 -9.12
N ASN A 117 12.44 18.32 -8.82
CA ASN A 117 12.08 18.70 -7.44
C ASN A 117 10.59 19.04 -7.31
N PRO A 118 9.66 18.10 -7.55
CA PRO A 118 8.23 18.39 -7.44
C PRO A 118 7.90 18.81 -6.01
N PHE A 119 7.32 20.01 -5.83
CA PHE A 119 6.98 20.57 -4.52
C PHE A 119 8.17 20.67 -3.54
N GLY A 120 9.41 20.70 -4.05
CA GLY A 120 10.61 20.66 -3.22
C GLY A 120 10.89 19.29 -2.57
N LEU A 121 10.16 18.24 -2.95
CA LEU A 121 10.49 16.86 -2.64
C LEU A 121 11.70 16.49 -3.51
N ARG A 122 12.89 16.41 -2.91
CA ARG A 122 14.13 16.09 -3.61
C ARG A 122 14.20 14.59 -3.90
N LEU A 123 13.27 14.12 -4.74
CA LEU A 123 13.06 12.70 -5.03
C LEU A 123 14.27 12.14 -5.78
N ALA A 124 15.16 11.49 -5.04
CA ALA A 124 16.29 10.78 -5.63
C ALA A 124 15.79 9.58 -6.46
N TRP A 125 16.67 9.02 -7.28
CA TRP A 125 16.33 7.87 -8.13
C TRP A 125 15.82 6.68 -7.30
N GLU A 126 16.46 6.41 -6.17
CA GLU A 126 16.12 5.35 -5.24
C GLU A 126 14.76 5.58 -4.58
N GLU A 127 14.47 6.84 -4.24
CA GLU A 127 13.17 7.24 -3.68
C GLU A 127 12.07 7.07 -4.74
N ASN A 128 12.30 7.48 -5.98
CA ASN A 128 11.35 7.27 -7.08
C ASN A 128 11.09 5.79 -7.34
N ALA A 129 12.12 4.95 -7.32
CA ALA A 129 11.98 3.50 -7.46
C ALA A 129 11.07 2.92 -6.36
N PHE A 130 11.23 3.38 -5.11
CA PHE A 130 10.35 2.97 -4.02
C PHE A 130 8.88 3.34 -4.28
N HIS A 131 8.61 4.57 -4.70
CA HIS A 131 7.25 5.02 -5.03
C HIS A 131 6.62 4.20 -6.17
N LEU A 132 7.41 3.89 -7.20
CA LEU A 132 7.01 3.11 -8.38
C LEU A 132 6.84 1.61 -8.10
N ILE A 133 7.33 1.11 -6.96
CA ILE A 133 7.11 -0.28 -6.53
C ILE A 133 5.92 -0.34 -5.59
N VAL A 134 5.93 0.48 -4.53
CA VAL A 134 4.94 0.43 -3.44
C VAL A 134 3.55 0.87 -3.90
N GLY A 135 3.47 1.93 -4.71
CA GLY A 135 2.20 2.44 -5.24
C GLY A 135 1.48 1.41 -6.11
N PRO A 136 2.10 0.90 -7.19
CA PRO A 136 1.48 -0.09 -8.06
C PRO A 136 1.17 -1.42 -7.36
N LEU A 137 2.05 -1.87 -6.45
CA LEU A 137 1.77 -3.06 -5.67
C LEU A 137 0.53 -2.88 -4.78
N MET A 138 0.36 -1.72 -4.13
CA MET A 138 -0.87 -1.40 -3.40
C MET A 138 -2.10 -1.47 -4.30
N LEU A 139 -2.05 -0.86 -5.49
CA LEU A 139 -3.15 -0.88 -6.45
C LEU A 139 -3.52 -2.30 -6.89
N LEU A 140 -2.52 -3.14 -7.14
CA LEU A 140 -2.73 -4.55 -7.46
C LEU A 140 -3.45 -5.29 -6.33
N LEU A 141 -3.01 -5.10 -5.09
CA LEU A 141 -3.64 -5.74 -3.92
C LEU A 141 -5.07 -5.25 -3.68
N VAL A 142 -5.33 -3.95 -3.87
CA VAL A 142 -6.68 -3.38 -3.82
C VAL A 142 -7.57 -3.99 -4.90
N TRP A 143 -7.08 -4.09 -6.12
CA TRP A 143 -7.81 -4.70 -7.23
C TRP A 143 -8.13 -6.18 -6.97
N LEU A 144 -7.17 -6.96 -6.48
CA LEU A 144 -7.38 -8.37 -6.11
C LEU A 144 -8.42 -8.52 -4.98
N ALA A 145 -8.32 -7.70 -3.94
CA ALA A 145 -9.26 -7.70 -2.83
C ALA A 145 -10.67 -7.31 -3.29
N TRP A 146 -10.80 -6.32 -4.17
CA TRP A 146 -12.09 -5.92 -4.74
C TRP A 146 -12.68 -7.02 -5.64
N ARG A 147 -11.94 -7.56 -6.61
CA ARG A 147 -12.40 -8.67 -7.48
C ARG A 147 -12.93 -9.85 -6.69
N SER A 148 -12.29 -10.20 -5.57
CA SER A 148 -12.74 -11.29 -4.70
C SER A 148 -14.12 -11.03 -4.07
N LYS A 149 -14.56 -9.76 -4.00
CA LYS A 149 -15.86 -9.38 -3.47
C LYS A 149 -16.99 -9.59 -4.48
N ASP A 150 -16.81 -9.13 -5.71
CA ASP A 150 -17.87 -9.10 -6.72
C ASP A 150 -18.29 -10.53 -7.14
N SER A 151 -17.34 -11.46 -7.22
CA SER A 151 -17.62 -12.85 -7.56
C SER A 151 -18.61 -13.53 -6.61
N SER A 152 -18.65 -13.17 -5.32
CA SER A 152 -19.60 -13.80 -4.39
C SER A 152 -20.98 -13.19 -4.39
N LEU A 153 -21.12 -11.91 -4.80
CA LEU A 153 -22.44 -11.33 -5.03
C LEU A 153 -23.10 -12.00 -6.24
N ALA A 154 -22.32 -12.24 -7.30
CA ALA A 154 -22.78 -12.99 -8.48
C ALA A 154 -23.15 -14.45 -8.16
N ALA A 155 -22.36 -15.12 -7.30
CA ALA A 155 -22.66 -16.49 -6.88
C ALA A 155 -23.91 -16.60 -5.97
N ALA A 156 -24.14 -15.63 -5.09
CA ALA A 156 -25.30 -15.61 -4.19
C ALA A 156 -26.61 -15.25 -4.91
N GLY A 157 -26.54 -14.54 -6.05
CA GLY A 157 -27.71 -14.09 -6.80
C GLY A 157 -28.27 -15.07 -7.82
N LYS A 158 -27.64 -16.23 -8.06
CA LYS A 158 -28.20 -17.25 -8.97
C LYS A 158 -29.27 -18.08 -8.24
N PRO A 159 -30.56 -17.98 -8.62
CA PRO A 159 -31.58 -18.85 -8.06
C PRO A 159 -31.27 -20.31 -8.43
N ARG A 160 -31.34 -21.22 -7.44
CA ARG A 160 -31.29 -22.65 -7.72
C ARG A 160 -32.60 -23.01 -8.41
N VAL A 161 -32.54 -23.18 -9.72
CA VAL A 161 -33.62 -23.85 -10.45
C VAL A 161 -33.57 -25.30 -10.01
N SER A 162 -34.52 -25.67 -9.15
CA SER A 162 -34.78 -27.03 -8.68
C SER A 162 -35.47 -27.86 -9.75
#